data_AF-A0AAE4Q6U5-F1
#
_entry.id   AF-A0AAE4Q6U5-F1
#
_cell.length_a   1.000
_cell.length_b   1.000
_cell.length_c   1.000
_cell.angle_alpha   90.00
_cell.angle_beta   90.00
_cell.angle_gamma   90.00
#
_symmetry.space_group_name_H-M   'P 1'
#
loop_
_entity.id
_entity.type
_entity.pdbx_description
1 polymer ?
#
loop_
_entity_poly.entity_id
_entity_poly.type
_entity_poly.pdbx_seq_one_letter_code
_entity_poly.pdbx_strand_id
1 'polypeptide(L)'
;AEIARQFHMSESKLRKLFKQEKHMTILQYFLHLKIEVAKQLLGEGKTLAHIAELLQFSTSANFSRTFKRVVGISPLKYAQQNNLTSRQTSKGQTQKDPEESH
;
A
#
# COMPACT_ATOMS: atom_id res chain seq x y z
N ALA A 1 17.82 -13.01 -9.57
CA ALA A 1 18.62 -14.24 -9.67
C ALA A 1 18.90 -14.90 -8.30
N GLU A 2 19.02 -14.14 -7.20
CA GLU A 2 19.46 -14.69 -5.90
C GLU A 2 18.47 -15.67 -5.23
N ILE A 3 17.16 -15.42 -5.33
CA ILE A 3 16.14 -16.23 -4.64
C ILE A 3 16.01 -17.66 -5.22
N ALA A 4 16.33 -17.86 -6.51
CA ALA A 4 16.15 -19.15 -7.17
C ALA A 4 17.21 -20.21 -6.79
N ARG A 5 18.41 -19.78 -6.38
CA ARG A 5 19.50 -20.69 -5.99
C ARG A 5 19.30 -21.35 -4.64
N GLN A 6 18.54 -20.74 -3.72
CA GLN A 6 18.34 -21.29 -2.36
C GLN A 6 17.28 -22.40 -2.27
N PHE A 7 16.43 -22.57 -3.29
CA PHE A 7 15.28 -23.49 -3.23
C PHE A 7 15.39 -24.72 -4.14
N HIS A 8 16.53 -24.96 -4.80
CA HIS A 8 16.69 -26.02 -5.82
C HIS A 8 15.54 -26.08 -6.83
N MET A 9 14.95 -24.92 -7.15
CA MET A 9 13.72 -24.82 -7.91
C MET A 9 13.94 -23.88 -9.07
N SER A 10 13.70 -24.36 -10.30
CA SER A 10 13.78 -23.48 -11.48
C SER A 10 12.78 -22.34 -11.34
N GLU A 11 13.13 -21.15 -11.82
CA GLU A 11 12.24 -19.98 -11.71
C GLU A 11 10.84 -20.23 -12.29
N SER A 12 10.74 -21.08 -13.33
CA SER A 12 9.46 -21.48 -13.90
C SER A 12 8.62 -22.35 -12.97
N LYS A 13 9.24 -23.22 -12.18
CA LYS A 13 8.55 -24.02 -11.16
C LYS A 13 8.11 -23.15 -9.98
N LEU A 14 8.94 -22.20 -9.56
CA LEU A 14 8.57 -21.20 -8.55
C LEU A 14 7.39 -20.32 -9.02
N ARG A 15 7.42 -19.83 -10.26
CA ARG A 15 6.32 -19.04 -10.86
C ARG A 15 5.01 -19.84 -10.93
N LYS A 16 5.07 -21.12 -11.33
CA LYS A 16 3.90 -22.00 -11.38
C LYS A 16 3.31 -22.24 -10.01
N LEU A 17 4.12 -22.66 -9.04
CA LEU A 17 3.66 -22.92 -7.68
C LEU A 17 3.09 -21.67 -7.03
N PHE A 18 3.76 -20.52 -7.16
CA PHE A 18 3.25 -19.27 -6.60
C PHE A 18 1.90 -18.87 -7.21
N LYS A 19 1.73 -19.03 -8.53
CA LYS A 19 0.45 -18.75 -9.19
C LYS A 19 -0.64 -19.74 -8.77
N GLN A 20 -0.29 -21.00 -8.52
CA GLN A 20 -1.23 -22.02 -8.05
C GLN A 20 -1.71 -21.71 -6.61
N GLU A 21 -0.80 -21.31 -5.74
CA GLU A 21 -1.09 -21.03 -4.32
C GLU A 21 -1.75 -19.66 -4.10
N LYS A 22 -1.34 -18.63 -4.84
CA LYS A 22 -1.79 -17.24 -4.61
C LYS A 22 -2.72 -16.70 -5.70
N HIS A 23 -3.02 -17.48 -6.73
CA HIS A 23 -3.83 -17.08 -7.89
C HIS A 23 -3.35 -15.80 -8.61
N MET A 24 -2.11 -15.37 -8.34
CA MET A 24 -1.49 -14.18 -8.92
C MET A 24 -0.02 -14.44 -9.21
N THR A 25 0.57 -13.63 -10.10
CA THR A 25 2.01 -13.70 -10.36
C THR A 25 2.81 -13.12 -9.20
N ILE A 26 4.04 -13.59 -9.03
CA ILE A 26 5.00 -13.05 -8.06
C ILE A 26 5.16 -11.54 -8.24
N LEU A 27 5.25 -11.06 -9.49
CA LEU A 27 5.37 -9.63 -9.79
C LEU A 27 4.13 -8.82 -9.36
N GLN A 28 2.92 -9.35 -9.57
CA GLN A 28 1.70 -8.72 -9.08
C GLN A 28 1.70 -8.65 -7.55
N TYR A 29 2.09 -9.73 -6.87
CA TYR A 29 2.16 -9.74 -5.41
C TYR A 29 3.15 -8.71 -4.87
N PHE A 30 4.38 -8.66 -5.42
CA PHE A 30 5.35 -7.63 -5.07
C PHE A 30 4.83 -6.22 -5.36
N LEU A 31 4.08 -6.04 -6.45
CA LEU A 31 3.48 -4.75 -6.75
C LEU A 31 2.46 -4.35 -5.68
N HIS A 32 1.60 -5.28 -5.23
CA HIS A 32 0.67 -5.02 -4.14
C HIS A 32 1.40 -4.62 -2.85
N LEU A 33 2.47 -5.33 -2.47
CA LEU A 33 3.29 -4.96 -1.32
C LEU A 33 3.90 -3.56 -1.44
N LYS A 34 4.44 -3.20 -2.62
CA LYS A 34 4.95 -1.85 -2.88
C LYS A 34 3.86 -0.80 -2.72
N ILE A 35 2.63 -1.09 -3.14
CA ILE A 35 1.50 -0.17 -3.00
C ILE A 35 1.07 -0.01 -1.55
N GLU A 36 1.11 -1.06 -0.73
CA GLU A 36 0.83 -0.93 0.71
C GLU A 36 1.86 -0.04 1.41
N VAL A 37 3.15 -0.19 1.10
CA VAL A 37 4.20 0.71 1.60
C VAL A 37 3.97 2.16 1.10
N ALA A 38 3.61 2.33 -0.17
CA ALA A 38 3.30 3.66 -0.71
C ALA A 38 2.15 4.35 0.03
N LYS A 39 1.10 3.62 0.42
CA LYS A 39 -0.03 4.17 1.19
C LYS A 39 0.42 4.71 2.54
N GLN A 40 1.31 4.00 3.24
CA GLN A 40 1.88 4.45 4.51
C GLN A 40 2.68 5.74 4.30
N LEU A 41 3.60 5.76 3.34
CA LEU A 41 4.44 6.92 3.05
C LEU A 41 3.62 8.16 2.63
N LEU A 42 2.52 7.96 1.91
CA LEU A 42 1.57 9.03 1.60
C LEU A 42 0.89 9.58 2.87
N GLY A 43 0.58 8.73 3.83
CA GLY A 43 0.05 9.13 5.14
C GLY A 43 1.05 9.92 5.98
N GLU A 44 2.35 9.61 5.83
CA GLU A 44 3.46 10.36 6.44
C GLU A 44 3.77 11.69 5.70
N GLY A 45 3.03 12.03 4.64
CA GLY A 45 3.23 13.26 3.88
C GLY A 45 4.44 13.26 2.95
N LYS A 46 5.00 12.09 2.62
CA LYS A 46 6.12 11.99 1.67
C LYS A 46 5.67 12.40 0.26
N THR A 47 6.59 13.02 -0.49
CA THR A 47 6.31 13.46 -1.86
C THR A 47 6.24 12.28 -2.83
N LEU A 48 5.47 12.43 -3.91
CA LEU A 48 5.34 11.38 -4.94
C LEU A 48 6.67 11.03 -5.60
N ALA A 49 7.57 12.01 -5.73
CA ALA A 49 8.91 11.80 -6.29
C ALA A 49 9.76 10.92 -5.38
N HIS A 50 9.77 11.23 -4.07
CA HIS A 50 10.50 10.43 -3.10
C HIS A 50 9.95 9.00 -2.98
N ILE A 51 8.63 8.83 -2.98
CA ILE A 51 8.00 7.51 -2.95
C ILE A 51 8.34 6.71 -4.20
N ALA A 52 8.33 7.35 -5.38
CA ALA A 52 8.67 6.68 -6.63
C ALA A 52 10.13 6.21 -6.62
N GLU A 53 11.06 7.04 -6.17
CA GLU A 53 12.47 6.68 -6.01
C GLU A 53 12.66 5.51 -5.03
N LEU A 54 12.12 5.63 -3.82
CA LEU A 54 12.25 4.62 -2.77
C LEU A 54 11.70 3.26 -3.17
N LEU A 55 10.58 3.24 -3.90
CA LEU A 55 9.93 2.01 -4.37
C LEU A 55 10.43 1.57 -5.76
N GLN A 56 11.47 2.21 -6.27
CA GLN A 56 12.13 1.89 -7.55
C GLN A 56 11.17 1.93 -8.75
N PHE A 57 10.31 2.95 -8.80
CA PHE A 57 9.57 3.31 -10.01
C PHE A 57 10.43 4.22 -10.88
N SER A 58 10.34 4.04 -12.20
CA SER A 58 11.14 4.83 -13.14
C SER A 58 10.83 6.33 -13.10
N THR A 59 9.59 6.71 -12.77
CA THR A 59 9.16 8.10 -12.61
C THR A 59 7.99 8.21 -11.63
N SER A 60 7.78 9.40 -11.05
CA SER A 60 6.59 9.73 -10.25
C SER A 60 5.28 9.53 -11.03
N ALA A 61 5.32 9.72 -12.35
CA ALA A 61 4.18 9.48 -13.23
C ALA A 61 3.89 7.98 -13.40
N ASN A 62 4.92 7.13 -13.54
CA ASN A 62 4.75 5.68 -13.56
C ASN A 62 4.15 5.19 -12.24
N PHE A 63 4.71 5.63 -11.11
CA PHE A 63 4.16 5.36 -9.78
C PHE A 63 2.69 5.76 -9.69
N SER A 64 2.34 6.99 -10.08
CA SER A 64 0.97 7.50 -9.95
C SER A 64 -0.05 6.72 -10.77
N ARG A 65 0.30 6.34 -12.01
CA ARG A 65 -0.56 5.49 -12.86
C ARG A 65 -0.74 4.11 -12.25
N THR A 66 0.35 3.52 -11.76
CA THR A 66 0.34 2.19 -11.16
C THR A 66 -0.46 2.16 -9.87
N PHE A 67 -0.27 3.15 -8.99
CA PHE A 67 -1.04 3.30 -7.76
C PHE A 67 -2.52 3.45 -8.06
N LYS A 68 -2.91 4.34 -9.00
CA LYS A 68 -4.31 4.49 -9.40
C LYS A 68 -4.92 3.20 -9.93
N ARG A 69 -4.17 2.43 -10.73
CA ARG A 69 -4.63 1.13 -11.25
C ARG A 69 -4.89 0.11 -10.13
N VAL A 70 -4.07 0.11 -9.08
CA VAL A 70 -4.18 -0.87 -7.98
C VAL A 70 -5.18 -0.42 -6.91
N VAL A 71 -5.21 0.87 -6.57
CA VAL A 71 -6.01 1.44 -5.46
C VAL A 71 -7.34 2.02 -5.95
N GLY A 72 -7.47 2.32 -7.24
CA GLY A 72 -8.67 2.91 -7.85
C GLY A 72 -8.67 4.45 -7.90
N ILE A 73 -7.83 5.11 -7.09
CA ILE A 73 -7.71 6.58 -7.03
C ILE A 73 -6.26 7.05 -7.11
N SER A 74 -6.04 8.32 -7.48
CA SER A 74 -4.69 8.86 -7.56
C SER A 74 -4.03 8.96 -6.17
N PRO A 75 -2.70 8.87 -6.08
CA PRO A 75 -1.97 9.03 -4.82
C PRO A 75 -2.29 10.33 -4.07
N LEU A 76 -2.44 11.44 -4.79
CA LEU A 76 -2.79 12.74 -4.20
C LEU A 76 -4.18 12.73 -3.58
N LYS A 77 -5.17 12.15 -4.29
CA LYS A 77 -6.53 12.01 -3.77
C LYS A 77 -6.56 11.10 -2.55
N TYR A 78 -5.79 10.01 -2.57
CA TYR A 78 -5.64 9.10 -1.43
C TYR A 78 -5.04 9.83 -0.21
N ALA A 79 -3.95 10.58 -0.39
CA ALA A 79 -3.33 11.36 0.68
C ALA A 79 -4.29 12.41 1.26
N GLN A 80 -5.06 13.10 0.41
CA GLN A 80 -6.08 14.06 0.86
C GLN A 80 -7.18 13.40 1.69
N GLN A 81 -7.69 12.23 1.27
CA GLN A 81 -8.71 11.49 2.02
C GLN A 81 -8.20 11.04 3.40
N ASN A 82 -6.95 10.58 3.50
CA ASN A 82 -6.36 10.21 4.79
C ASN A 82 -6.17 11.41 5.73
N ASN A 83 -5.88 12.60 5.20
CA ASN A 83 -5.79 13.83 5.99
C ASN A 83 -7.18 14.32 6.47
N LEU A 84 -8.26 13.97 5.76
CA LEU A 84 -9.63 14.31 6.13
C LEU A 84 -10.18 13.36 7.21
N THR A 85 -9.87 12.06 7.13
CA THR A 85 -10.29 11.08 8.14
C THR A 85 -9.55 11.24 9.46
N SER A 86 -8.26 11.58 9.44
CA SER A 86 -7.46 11.87 10.64
C SER A 86 -7.84 13.18 11.36
N ARG A 87 -8.50 14.12 10.68
CA ARG A 87 -9.01 15.37 11.29
C ARG A 87 -10.37 15.24 11.99
N GLN A 88 -11.12 14.16 11.77
CA GLN A 88 -12.44 13.97 12.38
C GLN A 88 -12.39 13.21 13.72
N THR A 89 -11.29 12.52 14.05
CA THR A 89 -11.13 11.80 15.33
C THR A 89 -10.67 12.68 16.50
N SER A 90 -10.58 14.02 16.32
CA SER A 90 -10.15 14.98 17.34
C SER A 90 -11.21 16.01 17.75
N LYS A 91 -12.48 15.86 17.32
CA LYS A 91 -13.62 16.62 17.85
C LYS A 91 -14.76 15.69 18.23
N GLY A 92 -14.85 15.37 19.52
CA GLY A 92 -16.07 14.83 20.14
C GLY A 92 -15.84 13.65 21.08
N GLN A 93 -15.44 13.95 22.32
CA GLN A 93 -15.96 13.28 23.52
C GLN A 93 -15.54 14.09 24.76
N THR A 94 -16.34 15.11 25.06
CA THR A 94 -16.49 15.65 26.42
C THR A 94 -17.55 14.80 27.12
N GLN A 95 -17.28 14.46 28.38
CA GLN A 95 -18.09 13.71 29.35
C GLN A 95 -19.62 13.80 29.21
N LYS A 96 -20.27 12.65 29.43
CA LYS A 96 -21.50 12.58 30.20
C LYS A 96 -21.45 11.33 31.09
N ASP A 97 -21.25 11.55 32.38
CA ASP A 97 -21.87 10.70 33.40
C ASP A 97 -23.37 10.65 33.16
N PRO A 98 -24.00 9.51 33.48
CA PRO A 98 -25.13 9.60 34.38
C PRO A 98 -24.95 8.63 35.55
N GLU A 99 -24.84 9.22 36.73
CA GLU A 99 -25.30 8.64 37.98
C GLU A 99 -26.79 8.25 37.89
N GLU A 100 -27.11 7.22 38.68
CA GLU A 100 -28.42 6.83 39.23
C GLU A 100 -29.39 5.91 38.44
N SER A 101 -29.41 4.66 38.94
CA SER A 101 -30.57 4.01 39.59
C SER A 101 -31.59 3.27 38.73
N HIS A 102 -31.54 1.93 38.79
CA HIS A 102 -32.41 1.13 39.68
C HIS A 102 -31.81 -0.25 39.95
#